data_AF-A0ABD2JSH6-F1
#
_entry.id   AF-A0ABD2JSH6-F1
#
_cell.length_a   1.000
_cell.length_b   1.000
_cell.length_c   1.000
_cell.angle_alpha   90.00
_cell.angle_beta   90.00
_cell.angle_gamma   90.00
#
_symmetry.space_group_name_H-M   'P 1'
#
loop_
_entity.id
_entity.type
_entity.pdbx_description
1 polymer ?
#
loop_
_entity_poly.entity_id
_entity_poly.type
_entity_poly.pdbx_seq_one_letter_code
_entity_poly.pdbx_strand_id
1 'polypeptide(L)'
;MGQINVCDDVVWLDTLAWINRGDVGMKLALVNVRFNALADKHFKQRKWCFGEFHICERLTEESGAEIMTSMDGSVFSTLPLPTTPLPDSVVGFRSISIWYINEEVVNFLHTIRRLLTENIALEFSTFFTEYRSWKVMAQHIWPLLQNGISTLYLKKCDLAMLRKHVSPTVLFDCAGLHRINTQMLPECPSADGAVDDQNVVVDTTCRELYTWVHSPREEGHGPVSLKLNKWKKDKWANFVNNLCKSFNTAPFPVNYMVISSLPFSFSDRGQMENHQTQELLTMSSHIFRAENGAEEFQTKVLLARFPMGSTNDQLDAWLRIAKATDDVPGNLLHIGFNDNEIGELFSAVASELSTKSL
;
A
#
# COMPACT_ATOMS: atom_id res chain seq x y z
N MET A 1 36.23 -4.01 -9.67
CA MET A 1 35.82 -5.10 -8.76
C MET A 1 37.01 -5.45 -7.90
N GLY A 2 36.87 -5.47 -6.58
CA GLY A 2 37.90 -5.97 -5.66
C GLY A 2 37.25 -7.00 -4.74
N GLN A 3 37.64 -8.26 -4.88
CA GLN A 3 37.23 -9.33 -3.97
C GLN A 3 38.04 -9.22 -2.68
N ILE A 4 37.36 -9.15 -1.54
CA ILE A 4 37.97 -9.41 -0.24
C ILE A 4 37.98 -10.92 -0.09
N ASN A 5 39.17 -11.53 -0.16
CA ASN A 5 39.35 -12.96 0.07
C ASN A 5 39.49 -13.18 1.59
N VAL A 6 38.38 -13.49 2.24
CA VAL A 6 38.37 -13.89 3.65
C VAL A 6 38.63 -15.38 3.68
N CYS A 7 39.78 -15.76 4.26
CA CYS A 7 40.33 -17.10 4.34
C CYS A 7 39.31 -18.15 4.85
N ASP A 8 39.43 -19.38 4.34
CA ASP A 8 38.62 -20.58 4.63
C ASP A 8 38.75 -21.08 6.08
N ASP A 9 38.47 -20.24 7.06
CA ASP A 9 38.48 -20.60 8.48
C ASP A 9 37.04 -20.68 8.98
N VAL A 10 36.48 -21.89 8.90
CA VAL A 10 35.08 -22.25 9.16
C VAL A 10 34.62 -21.86 10.59
N VAL A 11 35.56 -21.61 11.49
CA VAL A 11 35.29 -21.21 12.89
C VAL A 11 34.74 -19.77 13.00
N TRP A 12 35.10 -18.87 12.08
CA TRP A 12 34.66 -17.47 12.16
C TRP A 12 33.26 -17.24 11.59
N LEU A 13 32.86 -17.96 10.53
CA LEU A 13 31.53 -17.82 9.93
C LEU A 13 30.40 -18.27 10.88
N ASP A 14 30.63 -19.31 11.68
CA ASP A 14 29.64 -19.80 12.65
C ASP A 14 29.50 -18.87 13.86
N THR A 15 30.58 -18.20 14.26
CA THR A 15 30.53 -17.18 15.33
C THR A 15 29.86 -15.88 14.84
N LEU A 16 29.97 -15.57 13.55
CA LEU A 16 29.36 -14.41 12.88
C LEU A 16 27.91 -14.65 12.45
N ALA A 17 27.42 -15.88 12.45
CA ALA A 17 26.00 -16.18 12.30
C ALA A 17 25.20 -15.80 13.56
N TRP A 18 25.87 -15.73 14.72
CA TRP A 18 25.28 -15.43 16.03
C TRP A 18 25.18 -13.94 16.37
N ILE A 19 25.96 -13.08 15.69
CA ILE A 19 25.95 -11.63 15.89
C ILE A 19 25.61 -11.01 14.55
N ASN A 20 24.46 -10.33 14.46
CA ASN A 20 23.98 -9.69 13.24
C ASN A 20 25.10 -8.86 12.57
N ARG A 21 25.21 -8.89 11.24
CA ARG A 21 26.36 -8.32 10.49
C ARG A 21 26.63 -6.84 10.84
N GLY A 22 25.61 -6.09 11.24
CA GLY A 22 25.72 -4.71 11.71
C GLY A 22 26.38 -4.59 13.10
N ASP A 23 26.05 -5.48 14.03
CA ASP A 23 26.57 -5.47 15.41
C ASP A 23 28.03 -5.91 15.48
N VAL A 24 28.43 -6.89 14.65
CA VAL A 24 29.85 -7.23 14.47
C VAL A 24 30.59 -6.02 13.91
N GLY A 25 30.02 -5.37 12.90
CA GLY A 25 30.63 -4.22 12.27
C GLY A 25 30.86 -3.07 13.25
N MET A 26 29.87 -2.73 14.07
CA MET A 26 29.98 -1.66 15.07
C MET A 26 30.89 -2.02 16.24
N LYS A 27 30.80 -3.23 16.79
CA LYS A 27 31.64 -3.63 17.93
C LYS A 27 33.11 -3.79 17.51
N LEU A 28 33.37 -4.36 16.34
CA LEU A 28 34.73 -4.53 15.80
C LEU A 28 35.34 -3.19 15.32
N ALA A 29 34.51 -2.28 14.79
CA ALA A 29 34.92 -0.92 14.43
C ALA A 29 35.51 -0.17 15.63
N LEU A 30 34.87 -0.23 16.79
CA LEU A 30 35.33 0.47 18.00
C LEU A 30 36.74 0.07 18.45
N VAL A 31 37.19 -1.15 18.12
CA VAL A 31 38.49 -1.69 18.55
C VAL A 31 39.56 -1.60 17.46
N ASN A 32 39.20 -1.37 16.20
CA ASN A 32 40.13 -1.31 15.08
C ASN A 32 39.97 -0.01 14.30
N VAL A 33 40.94 0.90 14.41
CA VAL A 33 40.92 2.22 13.75
C VAL A 33 40.69 2.14 12.24
N ARG A 34 41.23 1.12 11.55
CA ARG A 34 41.03 0.96 10.09
C ARG A 34 39.61 0.48 9.78
N PHE A 35 39.08 -0.45 10.56
CA PHE A 35 37.71 -0.91 10.42
C PHE A 35 36.71 0.18 10.86
N ASN A 36 37.04 1.00 11.85
CA ASN A 36 36.27 2.17 12.25
C ASN A 36 36.19 3.19 11.12
N ALA A 37 37.33 3.54 10.50
CA ALA A 37 37.35 4.46 9.37
C ALA A 37 36.57 3.90 8.17
N LEU A 38 36.63 2.58 7.95
CA LEU A 38 35.87 1.90 6.91
C LEU A 38 34.37 1.91 7.22
N ALA A 39 33.98 1.57 8.45
CA ALA A 39 32.61 1.62 8.95
C ALA A 39 32.07 3.04 8.84
N ASP A 40 32.76 4.04 9.38
CA ASP A 40 32.37 5.46 9.28
C ASP A 40 32.18 5.91 7.83
N LYS A 41 33.10 5.54 6.94
CA LYS A 41 32.98 5.87 5.50
C LYS A 41 31.76 5.19 4.88
N HIS A 42 31.54 3.90 5.17
CA HIS A 42 30.43 3.15 4.58
C HIS A 42 29.07 3.50 5.19
N PHE A 43 28.95 3.68 6.51
CA PHE A 43 27.71 4.03 7.19
C PHE A 43 27.25 5.45 6.86
N LYS A 44 28.17 6.42 6.71
CA LYS A 44 27.83 7.80 6.31
C LYS A 44 27.44 7.93 4.84
N GLN A 45 27.99 7.08 3.97
CA GLN A 45 27.73 7.16 2.51
C GLN A 45 26.59 6.24 2.05
N ARG A 46 26.26 5.21 2.83
CA ARG A 46 25.25 4.23 2.46
C ARG A 46 23.87 4.70 2.87
N LYS A 47 22.93 4.58 1.92
CA LYS A 47 21.50 4.70 2.19
C LYS A 47 20.99 3.39 2.79
N TRP A 48 20.19 3.49 3.84
CA TRP A 48 19.62 2.38 4.59
C TRP A 48 18.10 2.42 4.51
N CYS A 49 17.46 1.27 4.51
CA CYS A 49 16.02 1.17 4.72
C CYS A 49 15.77 0.37 6.00
N PHE A 50 14.75 0.74 6.76
CA PHE A 50 14.27 -0.16 7.80
C PHE A 50 13.76 -1.46 7.18
N GLY A 51 13.89 -2.54 7.95
CA GLY A 51 13.24 -3.80 7.63
C GLY A 51 11.75 -3.72 7.89
N GLU A 52 11.23 -4.80 8.48
CA GLU A 52 9.86 -4.90 8.92
C GLU A 52 9.80 -4.73 10.44
N PHE A 53 8.86 -3.92 10.92
CA PHE A 53 8.61 -3.79 12.34
C PHE A 53 7.15 -3.45 12.66
N HIS A 54 6.75 -3.75 13.88
CA HIS A 54 5.42 -3.53 14.41
C HIS A 54 5.48 -2.55 15.58
N ILE A 55 4.50 -1.67 15.70
CA ILE A 55 4.32 -0.77 16.83
C ILE A 55 3.16 -1.32 17.66
N CYS A 56 3.45 -1.73 18.88
CA CYS A 56 2.53 -2.42 19.78
C CYS A 56 2.49 -1.72 21.14
N GLU A 57 1.47 -2.03 21.93
CA GLU A 57 1.41 -1.61 23.33
C GLU A 57 2.54 -2.29 24.13
N ARG A 58 3.16 -1.53 25.01
CA ARG A 58 4.18 -2.03 25.94
C ARG A 58 3.55 -3.05 26.90
N LEU A 59 4.17 -4.22 27.03
CA LEU A 59 3.69 -5.31 27.89
C LEU A 59 4.07 -5.17 29.38
N THR A 60 4.59 -4.02 29.80
CA THR A 60 5.03 -3.77 31.19
C THR A 60 3.97 -3.03 32.00
N GLU A 61 4.18 -2.91 33.32
CA GLU A 61 3.28 -2.14 34.20
C GLU A 61 3.16 -0.65 33.82
N GLU A 62 4.16 -0.11 33.12
CA GLU A 62 4.11 1.24 32.57
C GLU A 62 3.43 1.25 31.18
N SER A 63 2.37 2.04 31.03
CA SER A 63 1.69 2.27 29.76
C SER A 63 2.63 2.96 28.76
N GLY A 64 2.70 2.47 27.54
CA GLY A 64 3.53 3.06 26.48
C GLY A 64 3.48 2.27 25.18
N ALA A 65 4.27 2.70 24.20
CA ALA A 65 4.41 1.99 22.93
C ALA A 65 5.84 1.47 22.72
N GLU A 66 5.97 0.36 21.99
CA GLU A 66 7.25 -0.24 21.66
C GLU A 66 7.29 -0.73 20.21
N ILE A 67 8.50 -0.73 19.63
CA ILE A 67 8.78 -1.32 18.34
C ILE A 67 9.15 -2.79 18.55
N MET A 68 8.40 -3.69 17.95
CA MET A 68 8.67 -5.12 17.91
C MET A 68 9.23 -5.49 16.54
N THR A 69 10.42 -6.07 16.51
CA THR A 69 11.06 -6.56 15.28
C THR A 69 11.28 -8.06 15.36
N SER A 70 11.15 -8.75 14.23
CA SER A 70 11.47 -10.18 14.14
C SER A 70 12.83 -10.35 13.47
N MET A 71 13.80 -10.95 14.16
CA MET A 71 15.13 -11.17 13.58
C MET A 71 15.18 -12.41 12.68
N ASP A 72 14.33 -13.41 12.92
CA ASP A 72 14.33 -14.70 12.20
C ASP A 72 12.94 -15.35 12.05
N GLY A 73 11.85 -14.61 12.34
CA GLY A 73 10.48 -15.14 12.34
C GLY A 73 10.07 -15.83 13.64
N SER A 74 10.99 -16.06 14.58
CA SER A 74 10.74 -16.81 15.82
C SER A 74 11.08 -16.05 17.10
N VAL A 75 12.07 -15.16 17.07
CA VAL A 75 12.45 -14.30 18.20
C VAL A 75 12.10 -12.86 17.90
N PHE A 76 11.29 -12.28 18.78
CA PHE A 76 10.95 -10.87 18.74
C PHE A 76 11.82 -10.08 19.72
N SER A 77 12.43 -9.00 19.24
CA SER A 77 13.08 -8.00 20.08
C SER A 77 12.18 -6.77 20.18
N THR A 78 12.11 -6.19 21.38
CA THR A 78 11.44 -4.91 21.61
C THR A 78 12.47 -3.79 21.68
N LEU A 79 12.14 -2.65 21.09
CA LEU A 79 12.94 -1.43 21.08
C LEU A 79 12.05 -0.25 21.46
N PRO A 80 12.55 0.73 22.23
CA PRO A 80 11.79 1.95 22.51
C PRO A 80 11.60 2.76 21.22
N LEU A 81 10.54 3.57 21.17
CA LEU A 81 10.31 4.48 20.06
C LEU A 81 11.39 5.58 20.05
N PRO A 82 12.06 5.81 18.90
CA PRO A 82 12.99 6.91 18.77
C PRO A 82 12.31 8.26 18.97
N THR A 83 12.79 9.04 19.94
CA THR A 83 12.36 10.43 20.18
C THR A 83 13.22 11.44 19.42
N THR A 84 14.36 11.01 18.88
CA THR A 84 15.27 11.85 18.11
C THR A 84 15.08 11.65 16.60
N PRO A 85 15.32 12.69 15.78
CA PRO A 85 15.29 12.58 14.32
C PRO A 85 16.19 11.46 13.81
N LEU A 86 15.67 10.71 12.84
CA LEU A 86 16.44 9.65 12.18
C LEU A 86 17.55 10.24 11.31
N PRO A 87 18.74 9.63 11.29
CA PRO A 87 19.83 10.04 10.39
C PRO A 87 19.37 10.10 8.93
N ASP A 88 19.82 11.10 8.17
CA ASP A 88 19.48 11.31 6.75
C ASP A 88 19.83 10.11 5.85
N SER A 89 20.77 9.28 6.30
CA SER A 89 21.15 8.05 5.63
C SER A 89 20.03 7.01 5.57
N VAL A 90 19.01 7.08 6.44
CA VAL A 90 17.83 6.22 6.36
C VAL A 90 16.88 6.80 5.30
N VAL A 91 16.51 6.06 4.27
CA VAL A 91 15.75 6.59 3.10
C VAL A 91 14.42 5.90 2.86
N GLY A 92 14.08 4.85 3.61
CA GLY A 92 12.81 4.14 3.46
C GLY A 92 12.64 3.01 4.46
N PHE A 93 11.64 2.17 4.24
CA PHE A 93 11.33 1.01 5.07
C PHE A 93 10.68 -0.09 4.23
N ARG A 94 10.78 -1.35 4.67
CA ARG A 94 10.06 -2.45 4.02
C ARG A 94 8.59 -2.47 4.47
N SER A 95 8.36 -2.49 5.77
CA SER A 95 7.00 -2.54 6.33
C SER A 95 6.96 -1.96 7.74
N ILE A 96 5.94 -1.16 8.03
CA ILE A 96 5.59 -0.67 9.36
C ILE A 96 4.15 -1.08 9.62
N SER A 97 3.90 -1.83 10.68
CA SER A 97 2.54 -2.14 11.13
C SER A 97 2.22 -1.43 12.44
N ILE A 98 1.11 -0.72 12.51
CA ILE A 98 0.67 -0.01 13.71
C ILE A 98 -0.51 -0.75 14.32
N TRP A 99 -0.27 -1.42 15.45
CA TRP A 99 -1.27 -2.19 16.21
C TRP A 99 -1.71 -1.50 17.50
N TYR A 100 -1.00 -0.44 17.90
CA TYR A 100 -1.35 0.40 19.03
C TYR A 100 -1.05 1.86 18.69
N ILE A 101 -1.86 2.78 19.21
CA ILE A 101 -1.63 4.22 19.01
C ILE A 101 -1.87 5.01 20.30
N ASN A 102 -0.91 5.89 20.60
CA ASN A 102 -0.98 6.91 21.64
C ASN A 102 -0.22 8.16 21.15
N GLU A 103 -0.06 9.15 22.01
CA GLU A 103 0.71 10.36 21.70
C GLU A 103 2.17 10.07 21.28
N GLU A 104 2.84 9.12 21.94
CA GLU A 104 4.21 8.72 21.62
C GLU A 104 4.35 8.20 20.18
N VAL A 105 3.41 7.36 19.74
CA VAL A 105 3.35 6.84 18.37
C VAL A 105 3.12 7.97 17.37
N VAL A 106 2.20 8.90 17.63
CA VAL A 106 1.94 10.03 16.73
C VAL A 106 3.20 10.91 16.60
N ASN A 107 3.90 11.18 17.71
CA ASN A 107 5.16 11.91 17.71
C ASN A 107 6.26 11.17 16.93
N PHE A 108 6.34 9.85 17.07
CA PHE A 108 7.25 9.03 16.27
C PHE A 108 6.94 9.13 14.77
N LEU A 109 5.67 9.05 14.36
CA LEU A 109 5.26 9.21 12.96
C LEU A 109 5.64 10.59 12.40
N HIS A 110 5.54 11.65 13.22
CA HIS A 110 6.05 12.97 12.85
C HIS A 110 7.57 12.98 12.65
N THR A 111 8.33 12.32 13.52
CA THR A 111 9.79 12.20 13.42
C THR A 111 10.23 11.51 12.13
N ILE A 112 9.47 10.50 11.68
CA ILE A 112 9.76 9.76 10.46
C ILE A 112 9.00 10.27 9.23
N ARG A 113 8.31 11.42 9.32
CA ARG A 113 7.46 11.97 8.26
C ARG A 113 8.13 12.02 6.89
N ARG A 114 9.44 12.31 6.85
CA ARG A 114 10.22 12.35 5.60
C ARG A 114 10.27 11.00 4.85
N LEU A 115 10.03 9.88 5.52
CA LEU A 115 9.94 8.54 4.92
C LEU A 115 8.53 8.24 4.41
N LEU A 116 7.55 9.06 4.79
CA LEU A 116 6.12 8.91 4.50
C LEU A 116 5.66 9.77 3.32
N THR A 117 6.58 10.44 2.62
CA THR A 117 6.25 11.43 1.59
C THR A 117 6.05 10.85 0.19
N GLU A 118 6.52 9.63 -0.08
CA GLU A 118 6.47 9.04 -1.43
C GLU A 118 6.37 7.51 -1.38
N ASN A 119 5.71 6.93 -2.37
CA ASN A 119 5.61 5.49 -2.62
C ASN A 119 5.09 4.68 -1.41
N ILE A 120 4.12 5.24 -0.69
CA ILE A 120 3.47 4.56 0.43
C ILE A 120 2.39 3.64 -0.09
N ALA A 121 2.51 2.37 0.29
CA ALA A 121 1.44 1.38 0.18
C ALA A 121 0.69 1.33 1.50
N LEU A 122 -0.59 1.70 1.50
CA LEU A 122 -1.40 1.75 2.71
C LEU A 122 -2.42 0.61 2.73
N GLU A 123 -2.42 -0.15 3.82
CA GLU A 123 -3.34 -1.25 4.08
C GLU A 123 -4.02 -1.10 5.46
N PHE A 124 -5.26 -1.59 5.55
CA PHE A 124 -6.05 -1.58 6.78
C PHE A 124 -6.44 -2.99 7.23
N SER A 125 -6.33 -3.26 8.53
CA SER A 125 -7.00 -4.40 9.18
C SER A 125 -8.04 -3.99 10.22
N THR A 126 -8.18 -2.69 10.50
CA THR A 126 -9.20 -2.13 11.40
C THR A 126 -10.61 -2.45 10.89
N PHE A 127 -11.48 -3.00 11.74
CA PHE A 127 -12.87 -3.28 11.37
C PHE A 127 -13.65 -1.99 11.11
N PHE A 128 -14.67 -2.05 10.25
CA PHE A 128 -15.53 -0.89 9.94
C PHE A 128 -16.39 -0.43 11.14
N THR A 129 -16.47 -1.23 12.19
CA THR A 129 -17.16 -0.93 13.45
C THR A 129 -16.31 -0.13 14.44
N GLU A 130 -14.99 -0.07 14.25
CA GLU A 130 -14.04 0.62 15.12
C GLU A 130 -14.02 2.14 14.81
N TYR A 131 -15.15 2.80 15.08
CA TYR A 131 -15.33 4.20 14.69
C TYR A 131 -14.33 5.15 15.35
N ARG A 132 -13.84 4.83 16.56
CA ARG A 132 -12.82 5.65 17.21
C ARG A 132 -11.49 5.47 16.49
N SER A 133 -11.11 4.26 16.10
CA SER A 133 -9.90 4.00 15.32
C SER A 133 -9.90 4.72 13.98
N TRP A 134 -11.00 4.66 13.24
CA TRP A 134 -11.13 5.37 11.98
C TRP A 134 -11.01 6.89 12.15
N LYS A 135 -11.61 7.44 13.22
CA LYS A 135 -11.49 8.86 13.55
C LYS A 135 -10.06 9.25 13.91
N VAL A 136 -9.39 8.46 14.75
CA VAL A 136 -7.99 8.68 15.15
C VAL A 136 -7.06 8.60 13.95
N MET A 137 -7.21 7.59 13.10
CA MET A 137 -6.45 7.45 11.86
C MET A 137 -6.64 8.66 10.96
N ALA A 138 -7.89 9.09 10.73
CA ALA A 138 -8.19 10.25 9.88
C ALA A 138 -7.61 11.57 10.43
N GLN A 139 -7.57 11.73 11.76
CA GLN A 139 -7.12 12.97 12.41
C GLN A 139 -5.59 13.04 12.58
N HIS A 140 -4.94 11.93 12.96
CA HIS A 140 -3.55 11.95 13.38
C HIS A 140 -2.58 11.27 12.41
N ILE A 141 -3.05 10.29 11.63
CA ILE A 141 -2.19 9.54 10.70
C ILE A 141 -2.36 10.05 9.27
N TRP A 142 -3.60 10.13 8.78
CA TRP A 142 -3.90 10.48 7.38
C TRP A 142 -3.21 11.77 6.89
N PRO A 143 -3.20 12.89 7.64
CA PRO A 143 -2.55 14.12 7.19
C PRO A 143 -1.04 13.98 6.96
N LEU A 144 -0.39 13.00 7.59
CA LEU A 144 1.04 12.70 7.41
C LEU A 144 1.32 11.95 6.11
N LEU A 145 0.33 11.18 5.63
CA LEU A 145 0.49 10.21 4.56
C LEU A 145 -0.09 10.68 3.22
N GLN A 146 -1.16 11.49 3.23
CA GLN A 146 -2.03 11.71 2.07
C GLN A 146 -1.30 12.02 0.75
N ASN A 147 -0.20 12.77 0.82
CA ASN A 147 0.58 13.16 -0.36
C ASN A 147 1.52 12.05 -0.85
N GLY A 148 1.93 11.12 0.02
CA GLY A 148 2.84 10.02 -0.29
C GLY A 148 2.15 8.71 -0.66
N ILE A 149 0.84 8.60 -0.47
CA ILE A 149 0.09 7.39 -0.81
C ILE A 149 0.08 7.19 -2.33
N SER A 150 0.74 6.12 -2.76
CA SER A 150 0.75 5.67 -4.16
C SER A 150 -0.14 4.46 -4.40
N THR A 151 -0.34 3.65 -3.36
CA THR A 151 -1.07 2.38 -3.42
C THR A 151 -2.04 2.25 -2.24
N LEU A 152 -3.29 1.88 -2.51
CA LEU A 152 -4.28 1.53 -1.48
C LEU A 152 -4.68 0.05 -1.58
N TYR A 153 -4.71 -0.64 -0.44
CA TYR A 153 -5.29 -1.98 -0.30
C TYR A 153 -6.63 -1.85 0.42
N LEU A 154 -7.73 -2.06 -0.31
CA LEU A 154 -9.10 -1.78 0.14
C LEU A 154 -9.93 -3.07 0.22
N LYS A 155 -10.33 -3.45 1.43
CA LYS A 155 -11.40 -4.42 1.68
C LYS A 155 -12.76 -3.75 1.44
N LYS A 156 -13.81 -4.56 1.47
CA LYS A 156 -15.17 -4.18 1.05
C LYS A 156 -15.70 -2.89 1.69
N CYS A 157 -15.40 -2.62 2.95
CA CYS A 157 -15.94 -1.47 3.69
C CYS A 157 -14.94 -0.30 3.83
N ASP A 158 -13.66 -0.51 3.51
CA ASP A 158 -12.60 0.44 3.84
C ASP A 158 -12.81 1.78 3.12
N LEU A 159 -13.20 1.73 1.84
CA LEU A 159 -13.41 2.95 1.06
C LEU A 159 -14.61 3.77 1.59
N ALA A 160 -15.67 3.12 2.06
CA ALA A 160 -16.78 3.80 2.70
C ALA A 160 -16.35 4.48 4.02
N MET A 161 -15.47 3.83 4.78
CA MET A 161 -14.93 4.39 6.03
C MET A 161 -13.97 5.55 5.76
N LEU A 162 -13.08 5.44 4.77
CA LEU A 162 -12.24 6.55 4.32
C LEU A 162 -13.10 7.75 3.90
N ARG A 163 -14.17 7.53 3.13
CA ARG A 163 -15.06 8.62 2.73
C ARG A 163 -15.75 9.30 3.89
N LYS A 164 -16.19 8.51 4.87
CA LYS A 164 -16.89 9.00 6.05
C LYS A 164 -15.98 9.82 6.97
N HIS A 165 -14.74 9.39 7.16
CA HIS A 165 -13.86 9.94 8.20
C HIS A 165 -12.78 10.88 7.66
N VAL A 166 -12.33 10.70 6.42
CA VAL A 166 -11.29 11.51 5.78
C VAL A 166 -11.90 12.57 4.88
N SER A 167 -12.50 12.14 3.76
CA SER A 167 -13.07 13.03 2.75
C SER A 167 -13.96 12.24 1.78
N PRO A 168 -15.14 12.76 1.39
CA PRO A 168 -15.98 12.11 0.38
C PRO A 168 -15.27 11.84 -0.96
N THR A 169 -14.24 12.61 -1.30
CA THR A 169 -13.44 12.53 -2.54
C THR A 169 -12.05 11.93 -2.32
N VAL A 170 -11.83 11.17 -1.24
CA VAL A 170 -10.52 10.66 -0.81
C VAL A 170 -9.63 10.05 -1.91
N LEU A 171 -10.21 9.36 -2.90
CA LEU A 171 -9.43 8.78 -4.02
C LEU A 171 -8.85 9.83 -4.97
N PHE A 172 -9.48 11.00 -5.06
CA PHE A 172 -9.07 12.12 -5.90
C PHE A 172 -8.17 13.10 -5.15
N ASP A 173 -8.31 13.15 -3.82
CA ASP A 173 -7.51 14.03 -2.96
C ASP A 173 -6.05 13.54 -2.84
N CYS A 174 -5.80 12.23 -3.05
CA CYS A 174 -4.45 11.65 -3.05
C CYS A 174 -3.77 11.81 -4.42
N ALA A 175 -3.01 12.90 -4.61
CA ALA A 175 -2.35 13.20 -5.89
C ALA A 175 -1.39 12.10 -6.40
N GLY A 176 -0.72 11.39 -5.50
CA GLY A 176 0.20 10.31 -5.84
C GLY A 176 -0.46 8.95 -6.13
N LEU A 177 -1.77 8.83 -5.89
CA LEU A 177 -2.48 7.55 -5.94
C LEU A 177 -2.66 7.08 -7.39
N HIS A 178 -1.97 5.98 -7.72
CA HIS A 178 -2.05 5.37 -9.04
C HIS A 178 -2.30 3.87 -9.00
N ARG A 179 -2.36 3.25 -7.80
CA ARG A 179 -2.67 1.83 -7.64
C ARG A 179 -3.73 1.60 -6.58
N ILE A 180 -4.74 0.81 -6.91
CA ILE A 180 -5.73 0.31 -5.95
C ILE A 180 -5.79 -1.21 -6.08
N ASN A 181 -5.64 -1.91 -4.96
CA ASN A 181 -5.91 -3.33 -4.85
C ASN A 181 -7.17 -3.51 -4.00
N THR A 182 -8.20 -4.14 -4.55
CA THR A 182 -9.50 -4.16 -3.87
C THR A 182 -10.31 -5.44 -4.08
N GLN A 183 -11.18 -5.70 -3.11
CA GLN A 183 -12.26 -6.69 -3.17
C GLN A 183 -13.60 -6.07 -3.63
N MET A 184 -13.60 -4.82 -4.10
CA MET A 184 -14.78 -4.11 -4.62
C MET A 184 -14.77 -4.13 -6.15
N LEU A 185 -15.95 -4.26 -6.78
CA LEU A 185 -16.07 -4.26 -8.24
C LEU A 185 -16.54 -2.87 -8.68
N PRO A 186 -15.82 -2.18 -9.57
CA PRO A 186 -16.26 -0.89 -10.06
C PRO A 186 -17.62 -1.02 -10.77
N GLU A 187 -18.54 -0.11 -10.46
CA GLU A 187 -19.85 -0.07 -11.08
C GLU A 187 -19.89 1.06 -12.12
N CYS A 188 -20.07 0.71 -13.38
CA CYS A 188 -20.31 1.69 -14.44
C CYS A 188 -21.64 2.41 -14.16
N PRO A 189 -21.71 3.75 -14.25
CA PRO A 189 -22.99 4.45 -14.23
C PRO A 189 -23.88 3.87 -15.34
N SER A 190 -25.05 3.35 -14.99
CA SER A 190 -26.02 2.93 -16.01
C SER A 190 -26.62 4.18 -16.66
N ALA A 191 -26.78 4.16 -17.99
CA ALA A 191 -27.49 5.21 -18.72
C ALA A 191 -28.96 5.31 -18.29
N ASP A 192 -29.52 4.18 -17.86
CA ASP A 192 -30.87 4.09 -17.33
C ASP A 192 -30.78 4.07 -15.81
N GLY A 193 -31.21 5.15 -15.16
CA GLY A 193 -31.32 5.27 -13.70
C GLY A 193 -32.39 4.35 -13.09
N ALA A 194 -32.55 3.12 -13.59
CA ALA A 194 -33.41 2.11 -13.01
C ALA A 194 -32.77 1.63 -11.70
N VAL A 195 -33.14 2.33 -10.62
CA VAL A 195 -33.00 1.84 -9.26
C VAL A 195 -33.78 0.54 -9.18
N ASP A 196 -33.09 -0.59 -9.10
CA ASP A 196 -33.75 -1.86 -8.81
C ASP A 196 -34.31 -1.75 -7.37
N ASP A 197 -35.63 -1.81 -7.28
CA ASP A 197 -36.45 -1.35 -6.15
C ASP A 197 -36.47 -2.37 -4.99
N GLN A 198 -35.28 -2.85 -4.62
CA GLN A 198 -35.08 -3.77 -3.49
C GLN A 198 -33.86 -3.35 -2.68
N ASN A 199 -34.03 -2.33 -1.82
CA ASN A 199 -33.22 -2.10 -0.61
C ASN A 199 -31.68 -2.04 -0.74
N VAL A 200 -31.13 -1.88 -1.94
CA VAL A 200 -29.70 -1.65 -2.11
C VAL A 200 -29.48 -0.15 -2.16
N VAL A 201 -29.01 0.42 -1.04
CA VAL A 201 -28.26 1.68 -1.07
C VAL A 201 -27.28 1.53 -2.23
N VAL A 202 -27.51 2.27 -3.32
CA VAL A 202 -26.58 2.33 -4.46
C VAL A 202 -25.21 2.56 -3.85
N ASP A 203 -24.32 1.58 -4.00
CA ASP A 203 -23.00 1.64 -3.38
C ASP A 203 -22.17 2.67 -4.15
N THR A 204 -22.37 3.94 -3.79
CA THR A 204 -21.70 5.12 -4.35
C THR A 204 -20.18 4.94 -4.41
N THR A 205 -19.65 4.14 -3.50
CA THR A 205 -18.26 3.71 -3.40
C THR A 205 -17.78 2.94 -4.64
N CYS A 206 -18.57 2.01 -5.19
CA CYS A 206 -18.22 1.26 -6.39
C CYS A 206 -18.24 2.15 -7.65
N ARG A 207 -19.13 3.15 -7.70
CA ARG A 207 -19.20 4.12 -8.81
C ARG A 207 -18.04 5.12 -8.79
N GLU A 208 -17.61 5.52 -7.62
CA GLU A 208 -16.43 6.38 -7.47
C GLU A 208 -15.15 5.65 -7.86
N LEU A 209 -15.02 4.38 -7.49
CA LEU A 209 -13.91 3.55 -7.95
C LEU A 209 -13.88 3.48 -9.49
N TYR A 210 -15.04 3.32 -10.13
CA TYR A 210 -15.16 3.37 -11.58
C TYR A 210 -14.73 4.73 -12.14
N THR A 211 -15.20 5.82 -11.54
CA THR A 211 -14.86 7.19 -11.92
C THR A 211 -13.36 7.46 -11.78
N TRP A 212 -12.73 7.00 -10.71
CA TRP A 212 -11.30 7.14 -10.46
C TRP A 212 -10.45 6.44 -11.54
N VAL A 213 -10.86 5.24 -11.99
CA VAL A 213 -10.21 4.52 -13.11
C VAL A 213 -10.36 5.29 -14.44
N HIS A 214 -11.52 5.92 -14.65
CA HIS A 214 -11.87 6.62 -15.89
C HIS A 214 -11.56 8.12 -15.86
N SER A 215 -10.80 8.59 -14.88
CA SER A 215 -10.42 10.01 -14.78
C SER A 215 -9.14 10.27 -15.58
N PRO A 216 -9.13 11.25 -16.48
CA PRO A 216 -7.91 11.69 -17.15
C PRO A 216 -6.85 12.09 -16.13
N ARG A 217 -5.59 11.73 -16.40
CA ARG A 217 -4.43 12.12 -15.59
C ARG A 217 -3.53 13.02 -16.42
N GLU A 218 -2.76 13.88 -15.74
CA GLU A 218 -1.76 14.71 -16.40
C GLU A 218 -0.72 13.85 -17.13
N GLU A 219 -0.24 14.33 -18.27
CA GLU A 219 0.74 13.62 -19.10
C GLU A 219 2.01 13.29 -18.27
N GLY A 220 2.42 12.01 -18.29
CA GLY A 220 3.62 11.54 -17.60
C GLY A 220 3.40 10.63 -16.39
N HIS A 221 2.19 10.56 -15.83
CA HIS A 221 1.90 9.74 -14.63
C HIS A 221 1.67 8.24 -14.88
N GLY A 222 1.81 7.76 -16.13
CA GLY A 222 1.54 6.37 -16.49
C GLY A 222 0.07 5.96 -16.29
N PRO A 223 -0.30 4.71 -16.60
CA PRO A 223 -1.67 4.22 -16.40
C PRO A 223 -1.94 3.98 -14.92
N VAL A 224 -3.16 4.27 -14.48
CA VAL A 224 -3.62 3.79 -13.17
C VAL A 224 -3.82 2.28 -13.20
N SER A 225 -3.55 1.62 -12.07
CA SER A 225 -3.66 0.18 -11.92
C SER A 225 -4.72 -0.18 -10.89
N LEU A 226 -5.69 -0.99 -11.31
CA LEU A 226 -6.73 -1.55 -10.46
C LEU A 226 -6.57 -3.08 -10.41
N LYS A 227 -6.20 -3.61 -9.24
CA LYS A 227 -6.18 -5.05 -8.97
C LYS A 227 -7.47 -5.46 -8.29
N LEU A 228 -8.14 -6.45 -8.87
CA LEU A 228 -9.43 -6.99 -8.44
C LEU A 228 -9.24 -8.40 -7.91
N ASN A 229 -9.54 -8.61 -6.64
CA ASN A 229 -9.36 -9.92 -5.99
C ASN A 229 -10.67 -10.71 -5.96
N LYS A 230 -10.64 -11.94 -6.51
CA LYS A 230 -11.67 -12.99 -6.37
C LYS A 230 -13.08 -12.55 -6.74
N TRP A 231 -13.51 -12.89 -7.96
CA TRP A 231 -14.85 -12.53 -8.46
C TRP A 231 -15.64 -13.73 -8.94
N LYS A 232 -16.97 -13.61 -8.91
CA LYS A 232 -17.90 -14.58 -9.51
C LYS A 232 -17.99 -14.33 -11.02
N LYS A 233 -18.17 -15.41 -11.79
CA LYS A 233 -18.22 -15.39 -13.26
C LYS A 233 -19.19 -14.35 -13.82
N ASP A 234 -20.42 -14.31 -13.33
CA ASP A 234 -21.46 -13.41 -13.87
C ASP A 234 -21.16 -11.93 -13.59
N LYS A 235 -20.67 -11.63 -12.38
CA LYS A 235 -20.27 -10.26 -12.01
C LYS A 235 -19.10 -9.76 -12.85
N TRP A 236 -18.10 -10.62 -13.05
CA TRP A 236 -16.96 -10.29 -13.92
C TRP A 236 -17.38 -10.06 -15.36
N ALA A 237 -18.22 -10.94 -15.93
CA ALA A 237 -18.72 -10.80 -17.29
C ALA A 237 -19.51 -9.49 -17.49
N ASN A 238 -20.35 -9.12 -16.52
CA ASN A 238 -21.09 -7.87 -16.56
C ASN A 238 -20.17 -6.64 -16.50
N PHE A 239 -19.17 -6.66 -15.61
CA PHE A 239 -18.16 -5.60 -15.53
C PHE A 239 -17.42 -5.42 -16.85
N VAL A 240 -16.92 -6.51 -17.43
CA VAL A 240 -16.23 -6.50 -18.73
C VAL A 240 -17.14 -5.96 -19.85
N ASN A 241 -18.39 -6.40 -19.91
CA ASN A 241 -19.35 -5.91 -20.91
C ASN A 241 -19.60 -4.40 -20.77
N ASN A 242 -19.74 -3.90 -19.54
CA ASN A 242 -19.96 -2.48 -19.28
C ASN A 242 -18.72 -1.66 -19.62
N LEU A 243 -17.53 -2.18 -19.33
CA LEU A 243 -16.26 -1.55 -19.70
C LEU A 243 -16.11 -1.45 -21.23
N CYS A 244 -16.43 -2.50 -21.99
CA CYS A 244 -16.46 -2.46 -23.45
C CYS A 244 -17.45 -1.41 -24.00
N LYS A 245 -18.66 -1.33 -23.43
CA LYS A 245 -19.66 -0.35 -23.83
C LYS A 245 -19.17 1.08 -23.60
N SER A 246 -18.68 1.35 -22.39
CA SER A 246 -18.14 2.66 -22.00
C SER A 246 -16.95 3.07 -22.86
N PHE A 247 -16.05 2.13 -23.16
CA PHE A 247 -14.91 2.37 -24.05
C PHE A 247 -15.34 2.86 -25.42
N ASN A 248 -16.35 2.24 -26.05
CA ASN A 248 -16.84 2.63 -27.38
C ASN A 248 -17.49 4.02 -27.40
N THR A 249 -18.07 4.46 -26.29
CA THR A 249 -18.76 5.75 -26.17
C THR A 249 -17.93 6.81 -25.44
N ALA A 250 -16.66 6.52 -25.15
CA ALA A 250 -15.81 7.39 -24.35
C ALA A 250 -15.56 8.73 -25.08
N PRO A 251 -15.81 9.88 -24.42
CA PRO A 251 -15.63 11.18 -25.05
C PRO A 251 -14.18 11.69 -25.00
N PHE A 252 -13.34 11.12 -24.15
CA PHE A 252 -11.94 11.52 -23.96
C PHE A 252 -11.05 10.30 -23.70
N PRO A 253 -9.74 10.40 -24.02
CA PRO A 253 -8.78 9.33 -23.77
C PRO A 253 -8.46 9.18 -22.28
N VAL A 254 -8.24 7.94 -21.84
CA VAL A 254 -7.84 7.55 -20.47
C VAL A 254 -6.99 6.28 -20.51
N ASN A 255 -5.90 6.27 -19.74
CA ASN A 255 -5.00 5.12 -19.64
C ASN A 255 -5.19 4.39 -18.30
N TYR A 256 -5.50 3.10 -18.37
CA TYR A 256 -5.63 2.27 -17.17
C TYR A 256 -5.34 0.80 -17.44
N MET A 257 -5.08 0.09 -16.34
CA MET A 257 -4.94 -1.36 -16.29
C MET A 257 -5.84 -1.95 -15.21
N VAL A 258 -6.60 -2.98 -15.58
CA VAL A 258 -7.38 -3.78 -14.63
C VAL A 258 -6.84 -5.21 -14.64
N ILE A 259 -6.44 -5.69 -13.46
CA ILE A 259 -5.79 -6.98 -13.27
C ILE A 259 -6.64 -7.82 -12.34
N SER A 260 -6.85 -9.10 -12.66
CA SER A 260 -7.61 -10.00 -11.78
C SER A 260 -7.12 -11.44 -11.90
N SER A 261 -7.15 -12.16 -10.78
CA SER A 261 -7.01 -13.63 -10.74
C SER A 261 -8.39 -14.23 -10.53
N LEU A 262 -8.89 -14.95 -11.54
CA LEU A 262 -10.23 -15.52 -11.58
C LEU A 262 -10.19 -17.02 -11.27
N PRO A 263 -11.11 -17.54 -10.43
CA PRO A 263 -11.20 -18.97 -10.10
C PRO A 263 -11.95 -19.77 -11.20
N PHE A 264 -11.93 -19.30 -12.45
CA PHE A 264 -12.60 -19.94 -13.57
C PHE A 264 -11.86 -19.62 -14.86
N SER A 265 -12.11 -20.41 -15.92
CA SER A 265 -11.60 -20.13 -17.26
C SER A 265 -12.26 -18.89 -17.86
N PHE A 266 -11.45 -17.94 -18.31
CA PHE A 266 -11.89 -16.77 -19.05
C PHE A 266 -11.07 -16.67 -20.33
N SER A 267 -11.75 -16.60 -21.47
CA SER A 267 -11.12 -16.49 -22.79
C SER A 267 -11.00 -15.03 -23.21
N ASP A 268 -9.91 -14.73 -23.93
CA ASP A 268 -9.67 -13.41 -24.49
C ASP A 268 -10.79 -12.97 -25.43
N ARG A 269 -11.10 -11.68 -25.38
CA ARG A 269 -12.00 -11.02 -26.34
C ARG A 269 -11.25 -10.26 -27.43
N GLY A 270 -9.93 -10.37 -27.46
CA GLY A 270 -9.07 -9.68 -28.42
C GLY A 270 -8.89 -8.20 -28.11
N GLN A 271 -8.71 -7.42 -29.16
CA GLN A 271 -8.46 -5.97 -29.11
C GLN A 271 -9.68 -5.23 -29.67
N MET A 272 -9.97 -4.06 -29.09
CA MET A 272 -11.00 -3.13 -29.56
C MET A 272 -10.36 -1.77 -29.82
N GLU A 273 -10.76 -1.11 -30.89
CA GLU A 273 -10.25 0.23 -31.25
C GLU A 273 -11.35 1.27 -31.01
N ASN A 274 -10.97 2.38 -30.39
CA ASN A 274 -11.80 3.58 -30.38
C ASN A 274 -11.10 4.66 -31.22
N HIS A 275 -11.59 4.84 -32.45
CA HIS A 275 -11.05 5.86 -33.37
C HIS A 275 -11.37 7.30 -32.95
N GLN A 276 -12.37 7.53 -32.10
CA GLN A 276 -12.67 8.87 -31.57
C GLN A 276 -11.62 9.30 -30.55
N THR A 277 -11.22 8.42 -29.64
CA THR A 277 -10.20 8.73 -28.61
C THR A 277 -8.78 8.34 -29.03
N GLN A 278 -8.62 7.67 -30.16
CA GLN A 278 -7.36 7.13 -30.68
C GLN A 278 -6.69 6.09 -29.74
N GLU A 279 -7.50 5.21 -29.16
CA GLU A 279 -7.06 4.23 -28.15
C GLU A 279 -7.41 2.79 -28.51
N LEU A 280 -6.68 1.88 -27.86
CA LEU A 280 -6.93 0.44 -27.85
C LEU A 280 -7.40 0.01 -26.46
N LEU A 281 -8.37 -0.89 -26.44
CA LEU A 281 -8.70 -1.71 -25.30
C LEU A 281 -8.30 -3.15 -25.61
N THR A 282 -7.36 -3.70 -24.85
CA THR A 282 -6.90 -5.09 -25.02
C THR A 282 -7.31 -5.94 -23.83
N MET A 283 -7.63 -7.20 -24.10
CA MET A 283 -7.94 -8.21 -23.09
C MET A 283 -7.05 -9.41 -23.32
N SER A 284 -6.22 -9.72 -22.32
CA SER A 284 -5.33 -10.87 -22.34
C SER A 284 -5.54 -11.73 -21.11
N SER A 285 -5.40 -13.04 -21.27
CA SER A 285 -5.66 -14.02 -20.23
C SER A 285 -4.63 -15.14 -20.30
N HIS A 286 -4.22 -15.60 -19.14
CA HIS A 286 -3.35 -16.75 -18.99
C HIS A 286 -4.02 -17.75 -18.07
N ILE A 287 -4.37 -18.91 -18.60
CA ILE A 287 -4.95 -20.02 -17.85
C ILE A 287 -3.82 -20.86 -17.26
N PHE A 288 -3.92 -21.19 -15.98
CA PHE A 288 -2.97 -22.06 -15.28
C PHE A 288 -3.70 -22.97 -14.29
N ARG A 289 -3.07 -24.07 -13.90
CA ARG A 289 -3.60 -24.96 -12.86
C ARG A 289 -3.23 -24.41 -11.49
N ALA A 290 -4.16 -24.47 -10.54
CA ALA A 290 -3.89 -24.03 -9.18
C ALA A 290 -2.84 -24.93 -8.50
N GLU A 291 -1.88 -24.33 -7.80
CA GLU A 291 -0.75 -25.02 -7.17
C GLU A 291 -1.16 -25.88 -5.97
N ASN A 292 -2.37 -25.70 -5.45
CA ASN A 292 -2.90 -26.36 -4.26
C ASN A 292 -3.58 -27.72 -4.52
N GLY A 293 -3.32 -28.35 -5.68
CA GLY A 293 -3.82 -29.70 -5.99
C GLY A 293 -5.32 -29.79 -6.29
N ALA A 294 -6.04 -28.67 -6.33
CA ALA A 294 -7.40 -28.63 -6.85
C ALA A 294 -7.37 -28.76 -8.39
N GLU A 295 -8.26 -29.57 -8.97
CA GLU A 295 -8.42 -29.68 -10.43
C GLU A 295 -9.03 -28.41 -11.08
N GLU A 296 -9.11 -27.30 -10.36
CA GLU A 296 -9.71 -26.05 -10.82
C GLU A 296 -8.68 -25.18 -11.56
N PHE A 297 -9.03 -24.82 -12.80
CA PHE A 297 -8.26 -23.86 -13.59
C PHE A 297 -8.47 -22.44 -13.05
N GLN A 298 -7.37 -21.71 -12.88
CA GLN A 298 -7.38 -20.28 -12.60
C GLN A 298 -6.96 -19.51 -13.84
N THR A 299 -7.48 -18.29 -13.98
CA THR A 299 -7.11 -17.39 -15.07
C THR A 299 -6.61 -16.07 -14.54
N LYS A 300 -5.37 -15.69 -14.88
CA LYS A 300 -4.88 -14.32 -14.71
C LYS A 300 -5.36 -13.51 -15.91
N VAL A 301 -6.14 -12.46 -15.67
CA VAL A 301 -6.68 -11.58 -16.72
C VAL A 301 -6.08 -10.19 -16.56
N LEU A 302 -5.71 -9.59 -17.69
CA LEU A 302 -5.34 -8.20 -17.79
C LEU A 302 -6.21 -7.52 -18.86
N LEU A 303 -6.86 -6.44 -18.45
CA LEU A 303 -7.55 -5.50 -19.31
C LEU A 303 -6.75 -4.20 -19.34
N ALA A 304 -6.37 -3.71 -20.51
CA ALA A 304 -5.56 -2.50 -20.63
C ALA A 304 -6.15 -1.56 -21.68
N ARG A 305 -6.33 -0.29 -21.30
CA ARG A 305 -6.72 0.80 -22.20
C ARG A 305 -5.54 1.76 -22.38
N PHE A 306 -5.15 2.03 -23.62
CA PHE A 306 -3.96 2.83 -23.93
C PHE A 306 -3.97 3.41 -25.35
N PRO A 307 -3.13 4.41 -25.68
CA PRO A 307 -3.12 5.05 -27.00
C PRO A 307 -2.64 4.10 -28.11
N MET A 308 -3.26 4.17 -29.30
CA MET A 308 -2.91 3.34 -30.47
C MET A 308 -1.44 3.46 -30.93
N GLY A 309 -0.79 4.59 -30.62
CA GLY A 309 0.63 4.84 -30.96
C GLY A 309 1.65 4.40 -29.91
N SER A 310 1.24 3.66 -28.88
CA SER A 310 2.15 3.23 -27.82
C SER A 310 3.20 2.26 -28.34
N THR A 311 4.46 2.44 -27.95
CA THR A 311 5.55 1.53 -28.32
C THR A 311 5.41 0.20 -27.57
N ASN A 312 5.88 -0.90 -28.18
CA ASN A 312 5.92 -2.21 -27.51
C ASN A 312 6.69 -2.15 -26.18
N ASP A 313 7.74 -1.33 -26.10
CA ASP A 313 8.53 -1.14 -24.88
C ASP A 313 7.74 -0.45 -23.75
N GLN A 314 6.90 0.53 -24.09
CA GLN A 314 6.02 1.21 -23.14
C GLN A 314 4.94 0.25 -22.61
N LEU A 315 4.36 -0.55 -23.50
CA LEU A 315 3.40 -1.58 -23.12
C LEU A 315 4.06 -2.63 -22.22
N ASP A 316 5.23 -3.13 -22.58
CA ASP A 316 5.99 -4.10 -21.77
C ASP A 316 6.40 -3.54 -20.41
N ALA A 317 6.81 -2.27 -20.33
CA ALA A 317 7.09 -1.62 -19.06
C ALA A 317 5.85 -1.58 -18.16
N TRP A 318 4.69 -1.22 -18.71
CA TRP A 318 3.45 -1.19 -17.96
C TRP A 318 2.98 -2.59 -17.56
N LEU A 319 3.13 -3.59 -18.45
CA LEU A 319 2.87 -5.00 -18.16
C LEU A 319 3.77 -5.54 -17.05
N ARG A 320 5.04 -5.12 -17.00
CA ARG A 320 5.95 -5.47 -15.89
C ARG A 320 5.51 -4.85 -14.58
N ILE A 321 5.09 -3.58 -14.59
CA ILE A 321 4.54 -2.90 -13.40
C ILE A 321 3.29 -3.65 -12.91
N ALA A 322 2.40 -4.03 -13.82
CA ALA A 322 1.19 -4.80 -13.53
C ALA A 322 1.52 -6.20 -12.96
N LYS A 323 2.51 -6.90 -13.52
CA LYS A 323 2.93 -8.24 -13.06
C LYS A 323 3.71 -8.22 -11.74
N ALA A 324 4.45 -7.16 -11.47
CA ALA A 324 5.17 -6.95 -10.21
C ALA A 324 4.21 -6.72 -9.01
N THR A 325 2.89 -6.59 -9.23
CA THR A 325 1.89 -6.41 -8.15
C THR A 325 1.66 -7.62 -7.25
N ASP A 326 2.36 -8.74 -7.46
CA ASP A 326 2.41 -9.85 -6.49
C ASP A 326 3.49 -9.61 -5.40
N ASP A 327 4.48 -8.72 -5.65
CA ASP A 327 5.39 -8.19 -4.64
C ASP A 327 4.91 -6.81 -4.17
N VAL A 328 4.94 -6.54 -2.87
CA VAL A 328 4.58 -5.22 -2.30
C VAL A 328 5.63 -4.20 -2.78
N PRO A 329 5.34 -3.34 -3.77
CA PRO A 329 6.32 -2.43 -4.30
C PRO A 329 6.26 -1.18 -3.44
N GLY A 330 7.17 -1.06 -2.48
CA GLY A 330 7.40 0.18 -1.74
C GLY A 330 7.31 0.04 -0.22
N ASN A 331 7.22 1.21 0.40
CA ASN A 331 7.15 1.40 1.84
C ASN A 331 5.73 1.00 2.32
N LEU A 332 5.55 -0.23 2.81
CA LEU A 332 4.25 -0.71 3.31
C LEU A 332 3.94 -0.13 4.69
N LEU A 333 2.83 0.57 4.80
CA LEU A 333 2.28 1.01 6.08
C LEU A 333 0.94 0.31 6.30
N HIS A 334 0.89 -0.49 7.36
CA HIS A 334 -0.29 -1.24 7.75
C HIS A 334 -0.90 -0.62 9.02
N ILE A 335 -2.19 -0.31 9.00
CA ILE A 335 -2.94 0.24 10.14
C ILE A 335 -3.91 -0.83 10.65
N GLY A 336 -3.70 -1.29 11.89
CA GLY A 336 -4.43 -2.44 12.44
C GLY A 336 -4.92 -2.32 13.87
N PHE A 337 -4.78 -1.18 14.53
CA PHE A 337 -5.34 -0.95 15.87
C PHE A 337 -6.87 -0.82 15.83
N ASN A 338 -7.54 -1.34 16.86
CA ASN A 338 -8.98 -1.22 17.12
C ASN A 338 -9.23 -0.21 18.25
N ASP A 339 -10.50 0.00 18.62
CA ASP A 339 -10.88 1.05 19.56
C ASP A 339 -10.29 0.85 20.97
N ASN A 340 -9.88 -0.38 21.30
CA ASN A 340 -9.27 -0.76 22.58
C ASN A 340 -7.75 -0.56 22.61
N GLU A 341 -7.07 -0.55 21.47
CA GLU A 341 -5.63 -0.29 21.37
C GLU A 341 -5.31 1.20 21.14
N ILE A 342 -6.24 2.08 21.54
CA ILE A 342 -6.06 3.53 21.57
C ILE A 342 -5.72 3.94 23.01
N GLY A 343 -4.44 4.26 23.24
CA GLY A 343 -3.96 4.83 24.48
C GLY A 343 -4.33 6.31 24.65
N GLU A 344 -3.71 6.97 25.64
CA GLU A 344 -3.89 8.40 25.85
C GLU A 344 -3.38 9.18 24.64
N LEU A 345 -4.30 9.82 23.93
CA LEU A 345 -4.04 10.76 22.84
C LEU A 345 -4.34 12.16 23.35
N PHE A 346 -3.41 13.08 23.14
CA PHE A 346 -3.48 14.52 23.46
C PHE A 346 -4.70 14.87 24.31
N SER A 347 -4.52 14.90 25.64
CA SER A 347 -5.60 15.32 26.53
C SER A 347 -6.14 16.65 26.02
N ALA A 348 -7.46 16.76 25.91
CA ALA A 348 -8.09 18.04 25.67
C ALA A 348 -7.80 18.93 26.88
N VAL A 349 -6.66 19.64 26.85
CA VAL A 349 -6.43 20.82 27.68
C VAL A 349 -7.33 21.92 27.12
N ALA A 350 -8.64 21.74 27.31
CA ALA A 350 -9.69 22.66 26.91
C ALA A 350 -10.89 22.48 27.84
N SER A 351 -10.70 22.58 29.16
CA SER A 351 -11.82 22.83 30.09
C SER A 351 -11.46 23.43 31.46
N GLU A 352 -10.31 24.09 31.66
CA GLU A 352 -9.99 24.74 32.95
C GLU A 352 -9.70 26.26 32.89
N LEU A 353 -10.11 26.96 31.83
CA LEU A 353 -10.05 28.43 31.78
C LEU A 353 -11.41 29.14 31.67
N SER A 354 -12.54 28.45 31.91
CA SER A 354 -13.88 29.07 31.87
C SER A 354 -14.62 29.14 33.20
N THR A 355 -13.94 29.00 34.34
CA THR A 355 -14.57 29.14 35.68
C THR A 355 -13.69 29.93 36.66
N LYS A 356 -13.15 31.07 36.24
CA LYS A 356 -12.75 32.16 37.17
C LYS A 356 -13.02 33.54 36.56
N SER A 357 -14.28 33.82 36.30
CA SER A 357 -14.81 35.19 36.31
C SER A 357 -16.34 35.14 36.36
N LEU A 358 -16.87 35.11 37.59
CA LEU A 358 -18.14 35.71 38.00
C LEU A 358 -18.10 35.90 39.51
#